data_AF-A0A0B6WZD9-F1
#
_entry.id   AF-A0A0B6WZD9-F1
#
_cell.length_a   1.000
_cell.length_b   1.000
_cell.length_c   1.000
_cell.angle_alpha   90.00
_cell.angle_beta   90.00
_cell.angle_gamma   90.00
#
_symmetry.space_group_name_H-M   'P 1'
#
loop_
_entity.id
_entity.type
_entity.pdbx_description
1 polymer ?
#
loop_
_entity_poly.entity_id
_entity_poly.type
_entity_poly.pdbx_seq_one_letter_code
_entity_poly.pdbx_strand_id
1 'polypeptide(L)' 'MAELEEKRWAVISERGCEGANLTYKEALELEQLLIAQKVYGLCIVTQEAARRAVAPESQEGRGGS' A
#
# COMPACT_ATOMS: atom_id res chain seq x y z
N MET A 1 -14.23 6.69 14.27
CA MET A 1 -14.86 5.97 13.13
C MET A 1 -14.77 6.76 11.83
N ALA A 2 -14.91 8.09 11.82
CA ALA A 2 -14.81 8.91 10.59
C ALA A 2 -13.47 8.79 9.81
N GLU A 3 -12.34 8.55 10.49
CA GLU A 3 -11.03 8.40 9.84
C GLU A 3 -10.92 7.16 8.92
N LEU A 4 -11.75 6.14 9.14
CA LEU A 4 -11.77 4.91 8.34
C LEU A 4 -12.59 5.08 7.04
N GLU A 5 -13.44 6.10 6.98
CA GLU A 5 -14.26 6.46 5.83
C GLU A 5 -13.57 7.51 4.94
N GLU A 6 -12.44 8.05 5.38
CA GLU A 6 -11.65 8.98 4.57
C GLU A 6 -10.90 8.22 3.48
N LYS A 7 -10.95 8.75 2.25
CA LYS A 7 -10.29 8.19 1.07
C LYS A 7 -8.78 8.45 1.09
N ARG A 8 -8.09 8.00 2.13
CA ARG A 8 -6.66 8.24 2.35
C ARG A 8 -5.80 6.97 2.32
N TRP A 9 -6.43 5.82 2.12
CA TRP A 9 -5.78 4.51 2.17
C TRP A 9 -5.36 4.05 0.78
N ALA A 10 -4.37 3.18 0.76
CA ALA A 10 -3.80 2.56 -0.41
C ALA A 10 -3.36 1.13 -0.05
N VAL A 11 -3.48 0.22 -1.01
CA VAL A 11 -2.95 -1.14 -0.91
C VAL A 11 -1.72 -1.21 -1.80
N ILE A 12 -0.59 -1.56 -1.20
CA ILE A 12 0.67 -1.80 -1.93
C ILE A 12 1.04 -3.28 -1.84
N SER A 13 1.79 -3.74 -2.84
CA SER A 13 2.45 -5.04 -2.88
C SER A 13 3.95 -4.84 -3.09
N GLU A 14 4.72 -5.92 -3.10
CA GLU A 14 6.14 -5.87 -3.49
C GLU A 14 6.36 -5.33 -4.92
N ARG A 15 5.32 -5.33 -5.76
CA ARG A 15 5.38 -4.85 -7.14
C ARG A 15 5.07 -3.36 -7.27
N GLY A 16 4.44 -2.75 -6.27
CA GLY A 16 4.07 -1.35 -6.28
C GLY A 16 2.70 -1.07 -5.66
N CYS A 17 2.02 -0.04 -6.17
CA CYS A 17 0.71 0.37 -5.68
C CYS A 17 -0.40 -0.37 -6.44
N GLU A 18 -1.11 -1.26 -5.76
CA GLU A 18 -2.23 -2.02 -6.32
C GLU A 18 -3.53 -1.19 -6.32
N GLY A 19 -3.69 -0.28 -5.37
CA GLY A 19 -4.82 0.65 -5.31
C GLY A 19 -4.58 1.82 -4.38
N ALA A 20 -5.14 2.99 -4.69
CA ALA A 20 -4.99 4.21 -3.89
C ALA A 20 -6.31 5.00 -3.84
N ASN A 21 -6.37 5.98 -2.93
CA ASN A 21 -7.56 6.82 -2.71
C ASN A 21 -8.79 6.00 -2.28
N LEU A 22 -8.55 4.99 -1.46
CA LEU A 22 -9.53 4.07 -0.92
C LEU A 22 -9.90 4.48 0.50
N THR A 23 -11.13 4.20 0.91
CA THR A 23 -11.47 4.08 2.32
C THR A 23 -10.79 2.85 2.92
N TYR A 24 -10.72 2.77 4.25
CA TYR A 24 -10.13 1.60 4.89
C TYR A 24 -10.89 0.32 4.53
N LYS A 25 -12.22 0.41 4.43
CA LYS A 25 -13.07 -0.71 4.02
C LYS A 25 -12.77 -1.15 2.59
N GLU A 26 -12.72 -0.22 1.64
CA GLU A 26 -12.38 -0.54 0.25
C GLU A 26 -10.96 -1.13 0.13
N ALA A 27 -10.01 -0.64 0.92
CA ALA A 27 -8.65 -1.21 0.97
C ALA A 27 -8.65 -2.65 1.49
N LEU A 28 -9.45 -2.95 2.53
CA LEU A 28 -9.60 -4.30 3.07
C LEU A 28 -10.28 -5.25 2.09
N GLU A 29 -11.29 -4.78 1.37
CA GLU A 29 -11.96 -5.54 0.30
C GLU A 29 -10.97 -5.85 -0.84
N LEU A 30 -10.16 -4.86 -1.24
CA LEU A 30 -9.12 -5.05 -2.26
C LEU A 30 -8.03 -6.02 -1.81
N GLU A 31 -7.56 -5.92 -0.56
CA GLU A 31 -6.59 -6.85 0.01
C GLU A 31 -7.11 -8.29 -0.06
N GLN A 32 -8.34 -8.55 0.39
CA GLN A 32 -8.93 -9.89 0.35
C GLN A 32 -9.07 -10.43 -1.08
N LEU A 33 -9.47 -9.58 -2.04
CA LEU A 33 -9.55 -9.95 -3.45
C LEU A 33 -8.18 -10.32 -4.03
N LEU A 34 -7.11 -9.63 -3.62
CA LEU A 34 -5.74 -9.91 -4.06
C LEU A 34 -5.18 -11.18 -3.39
N ILE A 35 -5.48 -11.43 -2.11
CA ILE A 35 -5.17 -12.68 -1.43
C ILE A 35 -5.83 -13.87 -2.14
N ALA A 36 -7.11 -13.75 -2.53
CA ALA A 36 -7.83 -14.77 -3.29
C ALA A 36 -7.17 -15.06 -4.65
N GLN A 37 -6.50 -14.08 -5.24
CA GLN A 37 -5.73 -14.20 -6.47
C GLN A 37 -4.29 -14.71 -6.26
N LYS A 38 -3.92 -15.10 -5.02
CA LYS A 38 -2.58 -15.53 -4.62
C LYS A 38 -1.52 -14.44 -4.80
N VAL A 39 -1.91 -13.19 -4.62
CA VAL A 39 -0.97 -12.08 -4.46
C VAL A 39 -0.53 -12.05 -3.00
N TYR A 40 0.78 -12.00 -2.77
CA TYR A 40 1.39 -11.99 -1.45
C TYR A 40 2.13 -10.66 -1.23
N GLY A 41 2.48 -10.36 0.03
CA GLY A 41 3.18 -9.13 0.39
C GLY A 41 2.30 -7.88 0.33
N LEU A 42 0.99 -8.03 0.54
CA LEU A 42 0.04 -6.93 0.56
C LEU A 42 0.13 -6.16 1.88
N CYS A 43 0.07 -4.83 1.80
CA CYS A 43 0.01 -3.95 2.96
C CYS A 43 -0.95 -2.79 2.70
N ILE A 44 -1.85 -2.56 3.66
CA ILE A 44 -2.73 -1.37 3.69
C ILE A 44 -1.96 -0.24 4.36
N VAL A 45 -1.70 0.83 3.62
CA VAL A 45 -0.95 2.01 4.07
C VAL A 45 -1.70 3.29 3.68
N THR A 46 -1.24 4.44 4.17
CA THR A 46 -1.77 5.73 3.72
C THR A 46 -1.22 6.08 2.34
N GLN A 47 -1.93 6.92 1.58
CA GLN A 47 -1.49 7.39 0.25
C GLN A 47 -0.09 8.01 0.28
N GLU A 48 0.24 8.77 1.34
CA GLU A 48 1.55 9.36 1.50
C GLU A 48 2.65 8.31 1.69
N ALA A 49 2.36 7.26 2.46
CA ALA A 49 3.28 6.15 2.65
C ALA A 49 3.45 5.33 1.36
N ALA A 50 2.36 5.06 0.62
CA ALA A 50 2.41 4.39 -0.68
C ALA A 50 3.27 5.17 -1.68
N ARG A 51 3.13 6.50 -1.73
CA ARG A 51 3.97 7.36 -2.58
C ARG A 51 5.46 7.25 -2.25
N ARG A 52 5.83 7.19 -0.96
CA ARG A 52 7.23 6.99 -0.54
C ARG A 52 7.73 5.57 -0.85
N ALA A 53 6.89 4.56 -0.66
CA ALA A 53 7.28 3.16 -0.87
C ALA A 53 7.41 2.77 -2.36
N VAL A 54 6.61 3.37 -3.24
CA VAL A 54 6.60 3.08 -4.68
C VAL A 54 7.43 4.07 -5.48
N ALA A 55 7.72 5.24 -4.91
CA ALA A 55 8.78 6.08 -5.48
C ALA A 55 10.09 5.27 -5.42
N PRO A 56 10.84 5.17 -6.54
CA PRO A 56 12.21 4.71 -6.49
C PRO A 56 13.02 5.75 -5.74
N GLU A 57 13.03 5.68 -4.41
CA GLU A 57 14.05 6.38 -3.64
C GLU A 57 15.38 5.71 -4.00
N SER A 58 16.27 6.53 -4.57
CA SER A 58 17.70 6.31 -4.66
C SER A 58 18.16 5.36 -3.55
N GLN A 59 18.62 4.17 -3.95
CA GLN A 59 19.39 3.28 -3.12
C GLN A 59 20.69 4.00 -2.71
N GLU A 60 20.65 4.83 -1.68
CA GLU A 60 21.84 5.29 -0.95
C GLU A 60 21.64 4.87 0.51
N GLY A 61 22.43 3.89 0.95
CA GLY A 61 22.38 3.43 2.35
C GLY A 61 22.43 1.91 2.60
N ARG A 62 22.92 1.09 1.66
CA ARG A 62 23.55 -0.20 2.01
C ARG A 62 25.04 -0.14 1.69
N GLY A 63 25.74 0.78 2.35
CA GLY A 63 27.19 0.72 2.51
C GLY A 63 27.50 0.22 3.91
N GLY A 64 27.79 -1.07 4.04
CA GLY A 64 28.44 -1.57 5.25
C GLY A 64 29.81 -0.91 5.41
N SER A 65 30.15 -0.57 6.64
CA SER A 65 31.53 -0.32 7.07
C SER A 65 31.87 -1.31 8.17
#